data_AF-A0A2H0SCC9-F1
#
_entry.id   AF-A0A2H0SCC9-F1
#
_cell.length_a   1.000
_cell.length_b   1.000
_cell.length_c   1.000
_cell.angle_alpha   90.00
_cell.angle_beta   90.00
_cell.angle_gamma   90.00
#
_symmetry.space_group_name_H-M   'P 1'
#
loop_
_entity.id
_entity.type
_entity.pdbx_description
1 polymer ?
#
loop_
_entity_poly.entity_id
_entity_poly.type
_entity_poly.pdbx_seq_one_letter_code
_entity_poly.pdbx_strand_id
1 'polypeptide(L)'
;MFKPTKKDLREPITVGDFVEFADFVVENVAMKSDLDRFANKKDLERFATKNDLTEVRSELKNDILTSQDKVMKKLDQVLTEQAAISGNLDQYRNEAKAVKGFEKRVERLEAHSGII
;
A
#
# COMPACT_ATOMS: atom_id res chain seq x y z
N MET A 1 31.56 -6.88 47.75
CA MET A 1 32.43 -6.55 46.60
C MET A 1 33.85 -6.47 47.11
N PHE A 2 34.70 -7.43 46.74
CA PHE A 2 36.11 -7.47 47.11
C PHE A 2 36.82 -6.20 46.57
N LYS A 3 37.52 -5.47 47.44
CA LYS A 3 38.22 -4.22 47.09
C LYS A 3 39.67 -4.30 47.61
N PRO A 4 40.59 -4.88 46.82
CA PRO A 4 41.96 -5.08 47.27
C PRO A 4 42.71 -3.75 47.38
N THR A 5 43.65 -3.72 48.30
CA THR A 5 44.55 -2.62 48.63
C THR A 5 45.98 -2.94 48.21
N LYS A 6 46.87 -1.94 48.25
CA LYS A 6 48.31 -2.14 47.95
C LYS A 6 49.03 -3.08 48.94
N LYS A 7 48.46 -3.32 50.12
CA LYS A 7 49.01 -4.24 51.12
C LYS A 7 48.79 -5.70 50.71
N ASP A 8 47.63 -5.99 50.12
CA ASP A 8 47.21 -7.34 49.72
C ASP A 8 48.09 -7.92 48.59
N LEU A 9 48.77 -7.05 47.81
CA LEU A 9 49.76 -7.45 46.80
C LEU A 9 51.04 -8.07 47.38
N ARG A 10 51.29 -7.92 48.67
CA ARG A 10 52.50 -8.43 49.35
C ARG A 10 52.23 -9.70 50.16
N GLU A 11 50.98 -10.11 50.28
CA GLU A 11 50.56 -11.30 51.01
C GLU A 11 50.44 -12.49 50.03
N PRO A 12 50.85 -13.70 50.43
CA PRO A 12 50.70 -14.87 49.57
C PRO A 12 49.22 -15.20 49.37
N ILE A 13 48.84 -15.48 48.12
CA ILE A 13 47.49 -15.95 47.78
C ILE A 13 47.19 -17.26 48.49
N THR A 14 45.98 -17.37 49.02
CA THR A 14 45.46 -18.55 49.71
C THR A 14 44.46 -19.30 48.83
N VAL A 15 44.13 -20.54 49.23
CA VAL A 15 43.04 -21.31 48.60
C VAL A 15 41.68 -20.61 48.78
N GLY A 16 41.48 -19.87 49.87
CA GLY A 16 40.25 -19.09 50.11
C GLY A 16 40.05 -18.01 49.04
N ASP A 17 41.12 -17.29 48.67
CA ASP A 17 41.07 -16.27 47.63
C ASP A 17 40.67 -16.86 46.25
N PHE A 18 41.08 -18.09 45.96
CA PHE A 18 40.66 -18.81 44.75
C PHE A 18 39.18 -19.19 44.77
N VAL A 19 38.64 -19.59 45.93
CA VAL A 19 37.22 -19.90 46.08
C VAL A 19 36.38 -18.64 45.89
N GLU A 20 36.75 -17.53 46.53
CA GLU A 20 36.06 -16.25 46.37
C GLU A 20 36.08 -15.76 44.91
N PHE A 21 37.21 -15.93 44.22
CA PHE A 21 37.30 -15.62 42.79
C PHE A 21 36.42 -16.55 41.94
N ALA A 22 36.39 -17.84 42.25
CA ALA A 22 35.57 -18.80 41.52
C ALA A 22 34.07 -18.48 41.67
N ASP A 23 33.61 -18.18 42.89
CA ASP A 23 32.23 -17.78 43.15
C ASP A 23 31.88 -16.48 42.42
N PHE A 24 32.78 -15.48 42.46
CA PHE A 24 32.62 -14.25 41.70
C PHE A 24 32.44 -14.50 40.19
N VAL A 25 33.25 -15.40 39.61
CA VAL A 25 33.17 -15.75 38.19
C VAL A 25 31.85 -16.43 37.87
N VAL A 26 31.42 -17.38 38.70
CA VAL A 26 30.14 -18.09 38.51
C VAL A 26 28.95 -17.14 38.57
N GLU A 27 28.97 -16.14 39.45
CA GLU A 27 27.87 -15.19 39.62
C GLU A 27 27.84 -14.08 38.55
N ASN A 28 28.99 -13.67 38.00
CA ASN A 28 29.11 -12.42 37.23
C ASN A 28 29.53 -12.62 35.77
N VAL A 29 30.01 -13.80 35.38
CA VAL A 29 30.50 -14.05 34.02
C VAL A 29 29.56 -14.99 33.29
N ALA A 30 28.97 -14.51 32.19
CA ALA A 30 28.16 -15.34 31.31
C ALA A 30 29.03 -16.38 30.57
N MET A 31 28.55 -17.62 30.50
CA MET A 31 29.14 -18.68 29.71
C MET A 31 28.65 -18.63 28.26
N LYS A 32 29.34 -19.31 27.34
CA LYS A 32 28.92 -19.38 25.93
C LYS A 32 27.50 -19.93 25.77
N SER A 33 27.13 -20.94 26.56
CA SER A 33 25.79 -21.52 26.59
C SER A 33 24.69 -20.54 26.99
N ASP A 34 25.02 -19.48 27.74
CA ASP A 34 24.04 -18.43 28.07
C ASP A 34 23.65 -17.59 26.85
N LEU A 35 24.50 -17.56 25.82
CA LEU A 35 24.29 -16.79 24.61
C LEU A 35 23.45 -17.52 23.56
N ASP A 36 23.31 -18.85 23.65
CA ASP A 36 22.62 -19.68 22.65
C ASP A 36 21.15 -19.31 22.45
N ARG A 37 20.52 -18.69 23.46
CA ARG A 37 19.13 -18.21 23.40
C ARG A 37 18.95 -16.89 22.64
N PHE A 38 20.02 -16.19 22.29
CA PHE A 38 19.95 -14.89 21.64
C PHE A 38 20.09 -15.03 20.12
N ALA A 39 19.28 -14.26 19.40
CA ALA A 39 19.43 -14.13 17.95
C ALA A 39 20.79 -13.52 17.60
N ASN A 40 21.42 -14.03 16.55
CA ASN A 40 22.65 -13.47 16.01
C ASN A 40 22.35 -12.49 14.85
N LYS A 41 23.39 -11.83 14.33
CA LYS A 41 23.23 -10.84 13.26
C LYS A 41 22.59 -11.42 11.99
N LYS A 42 22.94 -12.65 11.62
CA LYS A 42 22.38 -13.33 10.43
C LYS A 42 20.90 -13.62 10.59
N ASP A 43 20.42 -13.86 11.82
CA ASP A 43 18.99 -14.04 12.09
C ASP A 43 18.18 -12.77 11.77
N LEU A 44 18.81 -11.60 11.85
CA LEU A 44 18.15 -10.31 11.64
C LEU A 44 18.15 -9.86 10.17
N GLU A 45 19.06 -10.38 9.34
CA GLU A 45 19.21 -9.99 7.92
C GLU A 45 17.96 -10.28 7.07
N ARG A 46 17.12 -11.24 7.48
CA ARG A 46 15.90 -11.63 6.76
C ARG A 46 14.72 -10.67 6.95
N PHE A 47 14.80 -9.75 7.90
CA PHE A 47 13.67 -8.88 8.23
C PHE A 47 13.72 -7.60 7.40
N ALA A 48 12.57 -7.25 6.82
CA ALA A 48 12.41 -5.96 6.17
C ALA A 48 12.62 -4.81 7.18
N THR A 49 13.31 -3.79 6.73
CA THR A 49 13.51 -2.56 7.50
C THR A 49 12.32 -1.62 7.34
N LYS A 50 12.27 -0.58 8.18
CA LYS A 50 11.26 0.48 8.02
C LYS A 50 11.39 1.19 6.66
N ASN A 51 12.60 1.30 6.12
CA ASN A 51 12.84 1.95 4.84
C ASN A 51 12.22 1.13 3.70
N ASP A 52 12.39 -0.19 3.73
CA ASP A 52 11.80 -1.11 2.76
C ASP A 52 10.26 -0.94 2.71
N LEU A 53 9.63 -0.79 3.88
CA LEU A 53 8.19 -0.53 3.96
C LEU A 53 7.78 0.84 3.41
N THR A 54 8.61 1.87 3.60
CA THR A 54 8.32 3.20 3.04
C THR A 54 8.45 3.22 1.52
N GLU A 55 9.38 2.45 0.97
CA GLU A 55 9.58 2.29 -0.47
C GLU A 55 8.35 1.62 -1.10
N VAL A 56 7.95 0.44 -0.59
CA VAL A 56 6.74 -0.27 -1.06
C VAL A 56 5.49 0.61 -0.96
N ARG A 57 5.34 1.37 0.14
CA ARG A 57 4.22 2.32 0.29
C ARG A 57 4.24 3.41 -0.77
N SER A 58 5.42 3.94 -1.10
CA SER A 58 5.59 4.99 -2.10
C SER A 58 5.26 4.48 -3.50
N GLU A 59 5.77 3.32 -3.86
CA GLU A 59 5.48 2.65 -5.13
C GLU A 59 3.97 2.39 -5.29
N LEU A 60 3.35 1.76 -4.29
CA LEU A 60 1.92 1.49 -4.31
C LEU A 60 1.08 2.77 -4.43
N LYS A 61 1.48 3.84 -3.74
CA LYS A 61 0.82 5.14 -3.86
C LYS A 61 0.91 5.66 -5.30
N ASN A 62 2.07 5.58 -5.92
CA ASN A 62 2.29 6.06 -7.29
C ASN A 62 1.49 5.24 -8.32
N ASP A 63 1.43 3.93 -8.16
CA ASP A 63 0.64 3.05 -9.02
C ASP A 63 -0.85 3.37 -8.93
N ILE A 64 -1.36 3.56 -7.70
CA ILE A 64 -2.76 3.94 -7.47
C ILE A 64 -3.05 5.29 -8.13
N LEU A 65 -2.22 6.31 -7.88
CA LEU A 65 -2.42 7.64 -8.47
C LEU A 65 -2.40 7.59 -10.00
N THR A 66 -1.45 6.86 -10.59
CA THR A 66 -1.35 6.71 -12.04
C THR A 66 -2.58 6.00 -12.63
N SER A 67 -3.10 4.99 -11.94
CA SER A 67 -4.33 4.31 -12.36
C SER A 67 -5.56 5.21 -12.23
N GLN A 68 -5.64 6.02 -11.17
CA GLN A 68 -6.71 6.99 -10.94
C GLN A 68 -6.73 8.05 -12.05
N ASP A 69 -5.58 8.60 -12.44
CA ASP A 69 -5.48 9.57 -13.53
C ASP A 69 -6.01 9.01 -14.87
N LYS A 70 -5.72 7.74 -15.17
CA LYS A 70 -6.22 7.06 -16.37
C LYS A 70 -7.74 6.88 -16.31
N VAL A 71 -8.28 6.53 -15.15
CA VAL A 71 -9.72 6.38 -14.94
C VAL A 71 -10.43 7.73 -15.10
N MET A 72 -9.87 8.81 -14.53
CA MET A 72 -10.43 10.16 -14.65
C MET A 72 -10.49 10.62 -16.10
N LYS A 73 -9.41 10.43 -16.88
CA LYS A 73 -9.40 10.76 -18.31
C LYS A 73 -10.47 10.01 -19.11
N LYS A 74 -10.65 8.72 -18.83
CA LYS A 74 -11.72 7.92 -19.46
C LYS A 74 -13.10 8.40 -19.04
N LEU A 75 -13.27 8.80 -17.79
CA LEU A 75 -14.55 9.34 -17.30
C LEU A 75 -14.88 10.67 -18.00
N ASP A 76 -13.92 11.57 -18.16
CA ASP A 76 -14.10 12.83 -18.91
C ASP A 76 -14.48 12.57 -20.37
N GLN A 77 -13.85 11.57 -21.01
CA GLN A 77 -14.20 11.14 -22.35
C GLN A 77 -15.64 10.63 -22.41
N VAL A 78 -16.05 9.74 -21.48
CA VAL A 78 -17.41 9.20 -21.42
C VAL A 78 -18.45 10.30 -21.20
N LEU A 79 -18.18 11.27 -20.33
CA LEU A 79 -19.07 12.41 -20.09
C LEU A 79 -19.24 13.26 -21.36
N THR A 80 -18.15 13.47 -22.10
CA THR A 80 -18.17 14.21 -23.37
C THR A 80 -18.99 13.48 -24.44
N GLU A 81 -18.77 12.17 -24.59
CA GLU A 81 -19.52 11.33 -25.51
C GLU A 81 -21.01 11.27 -25.15
N GLN A 82 -21.34 11.17 -23.85
CA GLN A 82 -22.72 11.16 -23.37
C GLN A 82 -23.45 12.47 -23.71
N ALA A 83 -22.79 13.62 -23.57
CA ALA A 83 -23.35 14.91 -23.96
C ALA A 83 -23.66 14.96 -25.47
N ALA A 84 -22.74 14.47 -26.31
CA ALA A 84 -22.94 14.40 -27.76
C ALA A 84 -24.11 13.47 -28.14
N ILE A 85 -24.20 12.30 -27.51
CA ILE A 85 -25.30 11.34 -27.73
C ILE A 85 -26.65 11.97 -27.36
N SER A 86 -26.72 12.70 -26.25
CA SER A 86 -27.94 13.39 -25.84
C SER A 86 -28.39 14.41 -26.89
N GLY A 87 -27.45 15.19 -27.43
CA GLY A 87 -27.76 16.15 -28.49
C GLY A 87 -28.30 15.48 -29.76
N ASN A 88 -27.66 14.39 -30.20
CA ASN A 88 -28.13 13.62 -31.36
C ASN A 88 -29.53 13.02 -31.13
N LEU A 89 -29.81 12.52 -29.92
CA LEU A 89 -31.12 11.97 -29.57
C LEU A 89 -32.23 13.03 -29.66
N ASP A 90 -31.95 14.25 -29.19
CA ASP A 90 -32.90 15.36 -29.29
C ASP A 90 -33.18 15.75 -30.75
N GLN A 91 -32.14 15.74 -31.59
CA GLN A 91 -32.31 15.93 -33.03
C GLN A 91 -33.20 14.85 -33.66
N TYR A 92 -32.89 13.57 -33.44
CA TYR A 92 -33.72 12.46 -33.95
C TYR A 92 -35.17 12.53 -33.47
N ARG A 93 -35.39 12.93 -32.21
CA ARG A 93 -36.75 13.14 -31.68
C ARG A 93 -37.50 14.25 -32.41
N ASN A 94 -36.82 15.34 -32.77
CA ASN A 94 -37.43 16.44 -33.51
C ASN A 94 -37.75 16.05 -34.95
N GLU A 95 -36.82 15.36 -35.62
CA GLU A 95 -37.03 14.83 -36.98
C GLU A 95 -38.19 13.83 -37.01
N ALA A 96 -38.26 12.90 -36.06
CA ALA A 96 -39.36 11.94 -35.96
C ALA A 96 -40.73 12.62 -35.77
N LYS A 97 -40.80 13.71 -34.99
CA LYS A 97 -42.03 14.52 -34.87
C LYS A 97 -42.42 15.17 -36.20
N ALA A 98 -41.44 15.69 -36.94
CA ALA A 98 -41.67 16.31 -38.24
C ALA A 98 -42.19 15.28 -39.26
N VAL A 99 -41.56 14.11 -39.35
CA VAL A 99 -41.99 13.00 -40.21
C VAL A 99 -43.42 12.57 -39.89
N LYS A 100 -43.74 12.33 -38.61
CA LYS A 100 -45.11 12.00 -38.19
C LYS A 100 -46.13 13.07 -38.56
N GLY A 101 -45.72 14.35 -38.54
CA GLY A 101 -46.53 15.46 -39.02
C GLY A 101 -46.79 15.40 -40.52
N PHE A 102 -45.76 15.05 -41.32
CA PHE A 102 -45.89 14.85 -42.76
C PHE A 102 -46.74 13.64 -43.13
N GLU A 103 -46.57 12.50 -42.47
CA GLU A 103 -47.39 11.29 -42.67
C GLU A 103 -48.89 11.61 -42.56
N LYS A 104 -49.31 12.30 -41.49
CA LYS A 104 -50.70 12.72 -41.32
C LYS A 104 -51.20 13.67 -42.42
N ARG A 105 -50.32 14.50 -42.97
CA ARG A 105 -50.68 15.44 -44.06
C ARG A 105 -50.86 14.69 -45.37
N VAL A 106 -49.99 13.72 -45.64
CA VAL A 106 -50.06 12.84 -46.81
C VAL A 106 -51.35 12.02 -46.77
N GLU A 107 -51.63 11.37 -45.63
CA GLU A 107 -52.87 10.61 -45.42
C GLU A 107 -54.13 11.45 -45.70
N ARG A 108 -54.16 12.71 -45.24
CA ARG A 108 -55.26 13.63 -45.55
C ARG A 108 -55.36 13.95 -47.04
N LEU A 109 -54.25 14.17 -47.73
CA LEU A 109 -54.25 14.48 -49.17
C LEU A 109 -54.71 13.29 -50.00
N GLU A 110 -54.23 12.10 -49.68
CA GLU A 110 -54.59 10.85 -50.34
C GLU A 110 -56.08 10.52 -50.18
N ALA A 111 -56.66 10.77 -49.00
CA ALA A 111 -58.10 10.64 -48.77
C ALA A 111 -58.95 11.63 -49.60
N HIS A 112 -58.43 12.84 -49.88
CA HIS A 112 -59.16 13.82 -50.71
C HIS A 112 -59.01 13.55 -52.22
N SER A 113 -57.91 12.95 -52.66
CA SER A 113 -57.65 12.65 -54.08
C SER A 113 -58.23 11.31 -54.54
N GLY A 114 -58.79 10.51 -53.62
CA GLY A 114 -59.35 9.19 -53.92
C GLY A 114 -58.30 8.16 -54.35
N ILE A 115 -57.04 8.38 -53.97
CA ILE A 115 -55.91 7.48 -54.26
C ILE A 115 -55.88 6.30 -53.26
N ILE A 116 -56.61 6.42 -52.15
CA ILE A 116 -56.83 5.39 -51.14
C ILE A 116 -58.33 5.28 -50.86
#